data_AF-A0AAN5CJZ4-F1
#
_entry.id   AF-A0AAN5CJZ4-F1
#
_cell.length_a   1.000
_cell.length_b   1.000
_cell.length_c   1.000
_cell.angle_alpha   90.00
_cell.angle_beta   90.00
_cell.angle_gamma   90.00
#
_symmetry.space_group_name_H-M   'P 1'
#
loop_
_entity.id
_entity.type
_entity.pdbx_description
1 polymer ?
#
loop_
_entity_poly.entity_id
_entity_poly.type
_entity_poly.pdbx_seq_one_letter_code
_entity_poly.pdbx_strand_id
1 'polypeptide(L)'
;MGDFDMSKDNRLAGAILFPMALVGLACNVSVVRLIKTMPSLSNSFGSLTLSQAVVDSIHQFFMAFYFAPTIFTYVPRMRYNSHNKDTVAVVSLQICCYSHLCISLNRFLAVCAPLTYKRLFSIGTTRKLIVAYWILGIIHITILAKI
;
A
#
# COMPACT_ATOMS: atom_id res chain seq x y z
N MET A 1 -26.47 13.01 -28.23
CA MET A 1 -25.39 12.83 -27.25
C MET A 1 -25.43 11.37 -26.86
N GLY A 2 -24.56 10.54 -27.45
CA GLY A 2 -24.65 9.09 -27.33
C GLY A 2 -24.43 8.66 -25.89
N ASP A 3 -25.26 7.75 -25.41
CA ASP A 3 -25.08 7.04 -24.13
C ASP A 3 -23.70 6.35 -24.23
N PHE A 4 -22.68 6.93 -23.60
CA PHE A 4 -21.38 6.27 -23.45
C PHE A 4 -21.67 4.96 -22.71
N ASP A 5 -21.33 3.82 -23.30
CA ASP A 5 -21.61 2.49 -22.75
C ASP A 5 -20.69 2.22 -21.55
N MET A 6 -20.91 2.96 -20.46
CA MET A 6 -20.13 2.93 -19.22
C MET A 6 -20.12 1.52 -18.61
N SER A 7 -21.08 0.67 -18.96
CA SER A 7 -21.13 -0.72 -18.54
C SER A 7 -20.00 -1.55 -19.16
N LYS A 8 -19.73 -1.38 -20.46
CA LYS A 8 -18.57 -2.02 -21.12
C LYS A 8 -17.25 -1.50 -20.58
N ASP A 9 -17.14 -0.19 -20.37
CA ASP A 9 -15.93 0.43 -19.84
C ASP A 9 -15.60 -0.05 -18.42
N ASN A 10 -16.63 -0.16 -17.56
CA ASN A 10 -16.47 -0.71 -16.21
C ASN A 10 -16.06 -2.20 -16.24
N ARG A 11 -16.68 -3.01 -17.09
CA ARG A 11 -16.29 -4.43 -17.24
C ARG A 11 -14.85 -4.58 -17.70
N LEU A 12 -14.42 -3.77 -18.66
CA LEU A 12 -13.03 -3.76 -19.12
C LEU A 12 -12.09 -3.32 -18.00
N ALA A 13 -12.41 -2.25 -17.27
CA ALA A 13 -11.61 -1.78 -16.14
C ALA A 13 -11.46 -2.86 -15.05
N GLY A 14 -12.55 -3.53 -14.67
CA GLY A 14 -12.51 -4.64 -13.70
C GLY A 14 -11.70 -5.84 -14.20
N ALA A 15 -11.82 -6.17 -15.50
CA ALA A 15 -11.08 -7.26 -16.13
C ALA A 15 -9.56 -6.99 -16.21
N ILE A 16 -9.14 -5.73 -16.33
CA ILE A 16 -7.72 -5.32 -16.31
C ILE A 16 -7.20 -5.22 -14.88
N LEU A 17 -7.99 -4.64 -13.97
CA LEU A 17 -7.59 -4.43 -12.57
C LEU A 17 -7.32 -5.75 -11.85
N PHE A 18 -8.13 -6.77 -12.09
CA PHE A 18 -8.00 -8.07 -11.42
C PHE A 18 -6.62 -8.74 -11.61
N PRO A 19 -6.15 -9.05 -12.84
CA PRO A 19 -4.85 -9.66 -13.05
C PRO A 19 -3.70 -8.76 -12.62
N MET A 20 -3.81 -7.44 -12.83
CA MET A 20 -2.81 -6.49 -12.37
C MET A 20 -2.64 -6.55 -10.84
N ALA A 21 -3.75 -6.62 -10.11
CA ALA A 21 -3.74 -6.69 -8.66
C ALA A 21 -3.24 -8.04 -8.13
N LEU A 22 -3.55 -9.15 -8.81
CA LEU A 22 -3.00 -10.46 -8.46
C LEU A 22 -1.48 -10.52 -8.64
N VAL A 23 -0.96 -9.98 -9.75
CA VAL A 23 0.49 -9.91 -9.98
C VAL A 23 1.15 -9.05 -8.90
N GLY A 24 0.57 -7.88 -8.60
CA GLY A 24 1.05 -7.00 -7.53
C GLY A 24 1.07 -7.69 -6.17
N LEU A 25 0.00 -8.43 -5.82
CA LEU A 25 -0.08 -9.20 -4.60
C LEU A 25 0.99 -10.30 -4.54
N ALA A 26 1.14 -11.09 -5.60
CA ALA A 26 2.12 -12.17 -5.67
C ALA A 26 3.57 -11.64 -5.53
N CYS A 27 3.89 -10.54 -6.20
CA CYS A 27 5.18 -9.86 -6.09
C CYS A 27 5.44 -9.40 -4.65
N ASN A 28 4.50 -8.69 -4.02
CA ASN A 28 4.69 -8.17 -2.67
C ASN A 28 4.79 -9.27 -1.61
N VAL A 29 3.98 -10.33 -1.69
CA VAL A 29 4.12 -11.51 -0.82
C VAL A 29 5.48 -12.19 -1.01
N SER A 30 6.02 -12.18 -2.22
CA SER A 30 7.36 -12.71 -2.50
C SER A 30 8.46 -11.83 -1.90
N VAL A 31 8.32 -10.50 -1.95
CA VAL A 31 9.21 -9.56 -1.26
C VAL A 31 9.19 -9.77 0.26
N VAL A 32 8.00 -9.92 0.86
CA VAL A 32 7.86 -10.22 2.30
C VAL A 32 8.61 -11.50 2.67
N ARG A 33 8.46 -12.57 1.88
CA ARG A 33 9.18 -13.84 2.09
C ARG A 33 10.68 -13.65 1.94
N LEU A 34 11.12 -12.99 0.88
CA LEU A 34 12.54 -12.75 0.60
C LEU A 34 13.22 -11.99 1.73
N ILE A 35 12.62 -10.90 2.22
CA ILE A 35 13.21 -10.10 3.30
C ILE A 35 13.30 -10.89 4.60
N LYS A 36 12.28 -11.71 4.92
CA LYS A 36 12.29 -12.55 6.12
C LYS A 36 13.34 -13.66 6.07
N THR A 37 13.68 -14.14 4.88
CA THR A 37 14.65 -15.23 4.70
C THR A 37 16.09 -14.73 4.58
N MET A 38 16.31 -13.51 4.09
CA MET A 38 17.67 -12.99 3.82
C MET A 38 18.26 -12.24 5.02
N PRO A 39 19.32 -12.75 5.67
CA PRO A 39 19.96 -12.06 6.79
C PRO A 39 20.62 -10.73 6.39
N SER A 40 21.08 -10.60 5.14
CA SER A 40 21.64 -9.34 4.62
C SER A 40 20.63 -8.19 4.61
N LEU A 41 19.32 -8.49 4.70
CA LEU A 41 18.23 -7.51 4.78
C LEU A 41 17.73 -7.30 6.22
N SER A 42 18.40 -7.83 7.24
CA SER A 42 18.09 -7.57 8.65
C SER A 42 18.58 -6.19 9.11
N ASN A 43 18.31 -5.15 8.33
CA ASN A 43 18.72 -3.77 8.57
C ASN A 43 17.51 -2.82 8.46
N SER A 44 17.75 -1.51 8.61
CA SER A 44 16.71 -0.50 8.55
C SER A 44 16.02 -0.43 7.18
N PHE A 45 16.78 -0.56 6.08
CA PHE A 45 16.21 -0.62 4.74
C PHE A 45 15.28 -1.82 4.56
N GLY A 46 15.70 -3.01 5.00
CA GLY A 46 14.86 -4.20 4.94
C GLY A 46 13.61 -4.09 5.79
N SER A 47 13.69 -3.45 6.97
CA SER A 47 12.52 -3.19 7.82
C SER A 47 11.50 -2.26 7.16
N LEU A 48 11.96 -1.19 6.51
CA LEU A 48 11.09 -0.26 5.76
C LEU A 48 10.44 -0.95 4.55
N THR A 49 11.25 -1.67 3.77
CA THR A 49 10.76 -2.40 2.59
C THR A 49 9.78 -3.50 2.97
N LEU A 50 10.00 -4.19 4.09
CA LEU A 50 9.07 -5.19 4.62
C LEU A 50 7.72 -4.55 4.97
N SER A 51 7.74 -3.43 5.68
CA SER A 51 6.52 -2.68 6.01
C SER A 51 5.77 -2.26 4.74
N GLN A 52 6.48 -1.73 3.75
CA GLN A 52 5.89 -1.35 2.47
C GLN A 52 5.22 -2.53 1.75
N ALA A 53 5.95 -3.64 1.61
CA ALA A 53 5.43 -4.82 0.93
C ALA A 53 4.21 -5.43 1.64
N VAL A 54 4.12 -5.30 2.98
CA VAL A 54 2.93 -5.69 3.74
C VAL A 54 1.74 -4.78 3.39
N VAL A 55 1.92 -3.46 3.39
CA VAL A 55 0.85 -2.50 3.04
C VAL A 55 0.39 -2.68 1.60
N ASP A 56 1.33 -2.83 0.67
CA ASP A 56 1.03 -3.06 -0.74
C ASP A 56 0.31 -4.39 -0.93
N SER A 57 0.68 -5.45 -0.21
CA SER A 57 -0.08 -6.71 -0.22
C SER A 57 -1.52 -6.53 0.25
N ILE A 58 -1.75 -5.76 1.31
CA ILE A 58 -3.10 -5.45 1.81
C ILE A 58 -3.87 -4.68 0.72
N HIS A 59 -3.29 -3.62 0.17
CA HIS A 59 -3.93 -2.82 -0.87
C HIS A 59 -4.31 -3.66 -2.11
N GLN A 60 -3.36 -4.47 -2.61
CA GLN A 60 -3.58 -5.33 -3.78
C GLN A 60 -4.61 -6.43 -3.53
N PHE A 61 -4.69 -6.96 -2.29
CA PHE A 61 -5.74 -7.89 -1.91
C PHE A 61 -7.13 -7.27 -2.01
N PHE A 62 -7.34 -6.05 -1.48
CA PHE A 62 -8.62 -5.35 -1.62
C PHE A 62 -8.91 -5.00 -3.08
N MET A 63 -7.91 -4.58 -3.85
CA MET A 63 -8.09 -4.28 -5.28
C MET A 63 -8.54 -5.51 -6.07
N ALA A 64 -7.90 -6.67 -5.85
CA ALA A 64 -8.22 -7.91 -6.56
C ALA A 64 -9.57 -8.51 -6.14
N PHE A 65 -9.85 -8.62 -4.84
CA PHE A 65 -10.98 -9.42 -4.35
C PHE A 65 -12.21 -8.60 -3.98
N TYR A 66 -12.11 -7.28 -3.91
CA TYR A 66 -13.24 -6.41 -3.62
C TYR A 66 -13.52 -5.42 -4.76
N PHE A 67 -12.55 -4.60 -5.14
CA PHE A 67 -12.79 -3.55 -6.15
C PHE A 67 -13.00 -4.12 -7.55
N ALA A 68 -12.11 -4.99 -8.04
CA ALA A 68 -12.24 -5.51 -9.39
C ALA A 68 -13.57 -6.26 -9.64
N PRO A 69 -14.07 -7.14 -8.74
CA PRO A 69 -15.39 -7.73 -8.88
C PRO A 69 -16.53 -6.71 -8.79
N THR A 70 -16.43 -5.72 -7.91
CA THR A 70 -17.45 -4.66 -7.77
C THR A 70 -17.57 -3.84 -9.05
N ILE A 71 -16.43 -3.46 -9.63
CA ILE A 71 -16.34 -2.70 -10.88
C ILE A 71 -16.86 -3.55 -12.06
N PHE A 72 -16.46 -4.83 -12.12
CA PHE A 72 -16.85 -5.73 -13.20
C PHE A 72 -18.36 -6.03 -13.22
N THR A 73 -18.94 -6.29 -12.05
CA THR A 73 -20.34 -6.73 -11.93
C THR A 73 -21.34 -5.58 -11.76
N TYR A 74 -20.87 -4.38 -11.41
CA TYR A 74 -21.69 -3.19 -11.15
C TYR A 74 -22.86 -3.46 -10.17
N VAL A 75 -22.67 -4.30 -9.15
CA VAL A 75 -23.73 -4.69 -8.22
C VAL A 75 -23.98 -3.57 -7.18
N PRO A 76 -25.18 -2.95 -7.13
CA PRO A 76 -25.47 -1.84 -6.21
C PRO A 76 -25.31 -2.20 -4.72
N ARG A 77 -25.59 -3.47 -4.36
CA ARG A 77 -25.49 -3.98 -2.98
C ARG A 77 -24.04 -4.01 -2.45
N MET A 78 -23.04 -4.23 -3.30
CA MET A 78 -21.64 -4.19 -2.88
C MET A 78 -21.17 -2.75 -2.59
N ARG A 79 -21.80 -1.77 -3.26
CA ARG A 79 -21.56 -0.33 -3.10
C ARG A 79 -22.22 0.23 -1.84
N TYR A 80 -23.37 -0.31 -1.45
CA TYR A 80 -24.05 0.08 -0.20
C TYR A 80 -23.22 -0.23 1.06
N ASN A 81 -22.40 -1.27 1.04
CA ASN A 81 -21.53 -1.67 2.17
C ASN A 81 -20.03 -1.40 1.87
N SER A 82 -19.71 -0.39 1.05
CA SER A 82 -18.34 -0.14 0.58
C SER A 82 -17.52 0.79 1.46
N HIS A 83 -18.16 1.66 2.24
CA HIS A 83 -17.49 2.76 2.95
C HIS A 83 -16.25 2.32 3.74
N ASN A 84 -16.36 1.22 4.49
CA ASN A 84 -15.25 0.69 5.28
C ASN A 84 -14.12 0.12 4.41
N LYS A 85 -14.46 -0.55 3.31
CA LYS A 85 -13.49 -1.20 2.41
C LYS A 85 -12.78 -0.17 1.52
N ASP A 86 -13.52 0.86 1.11
CA ASP A 86 -13.00 2.02 0.40
C ASP A 86 -12.00 2.78 1.28
N THR A 87 -12.35 2.97 2.56
CA THR A 87 -11.46 3.57 3.54
C THR A 87 -10.15 2.78 3.70
N VAL A 88 -10.21 1.44 3.77
CA VAL A 88 -8.99 0.62 3.90
C VAL A 88 -8.07 0.78 2.69
N ALA A 89 -8.60 0.74 1.48
CA ALA A 89 -7.78 0.90 0.27
C ALA A 89 -7.08 2.26 0.21
N VAL A 90 -7.80 3.33 0.58
CA VAL A 90 -7.25 4.71 0.63
C VAL A 90 -6.23 4.87 1.75
N VAL A 91 -6.49 4.32 2.94
CA VAL A 91 -5.52 4.28 4.05
C VAL A 91 -4.24 3.57 3.63
N SER A 92 -4.34 2.39 3.00
CA SER A 92 -3.16 1.65 2.54
C SER A 92 -2.35 2.46 1.52
N LEU A 93 -3.00 3.16 0.59
CA LEU A 93 -2.32 4.05 -0.36
C LEU A 93 -1.58 5.18 0.36
N GLN A 94 -2.22 5.81 1.35
CA GLN A 94 -1.61 6.89 2.11
C GLN A 94 -0.38 6.43 2.90
N ILE A 95 -0.46 5.26 3.55
CA ILE A 95 0.67 4.67 4.26
C ILE A 95 1.80 4.32 3.27
N CYS A 96 1.46 3.81 2.08
CA CYS A 96 2.43 3.53 1.02
C CYS A 96 3.21 4.80 0.62
N CYS A 97 2.53 5.95 0.43
CA CYS A 97 3.18 7.21 0.12
C CYS A 97 4.16 7.66 1.22
N TYR A 98 3.77 7.57 2.49
CA TYR A 98 4.68 7.90 3.60
C TYR A 98 5.85 6.92 3.71
N SER A 99 5.61 5.63 3.48
CA SER A 99 6.66 4.61 3.43
C SER A 99 7.68 4.91 2.33
N HIS A 100 7.22 5.25 1.12
CA HIS A 100 8.08 5.61 -0.01
C HIS A 100 8.99 6.80 0.31
N LEU A 101 8.44 7.83 0.96
CA LEU A 101 9.24 8.96 1.42
C LEU A 101 10.32 8.52 2.41
N CYS A 102 9.97 7.66 3.38
CA CYS A 102 10.91 7.15 4.38
C CYS A 102 12.01 6.28 3.76
N ILE A 103 11.68 5.44 2.77
CA ILE A 103 12.65 4.61 2.04
C ILE A 103 13.61 5.49 1.23
N SER A 104 13.07 6.48 0.50
CA SER A 104 13.88 7.43 -0.25
C SER A 104 14.84 8.20 0.66
N LEU A 105 14.35 8.66 1.83
CA LEU A 105 15.19 9.35 2.82
C LEU A 105 16.25 8.43 3.42
N ASN A 106 15.91 7.17 3.70
CA ASN A 106 16.85 6.16 4.16
C ASN A 106 18.00 5.97 3.15
N ARG A 107 17.68 5.83 1.86
CA ARG A 107 18.68 5.70 0.79
C ARG A 107 19.51 6.95 0.60
N PHE A 108 18.87 8.12 0.61
CA PHE A 108 19.56 9.40 0.48
C PHE A 108 20.57 9.61 1.62
N LEU A 109 20.15 9.45 2.88
CA LEU A 109 21.03 9.67 4.03
C LEU A 109 22.13 8.61 4.12
N ALA A 110 21.89 7.37 3.69
CA ALA A 110 22.92 6.34 3.65
C ALA A 110 24.11 6.75 2.75
N VAL A 111 23.85 7.48 1.67
CA VAL A 111 24.86 7.93 0.71
C VAL A 111 25.41 9.31 1.08
N CYS A 112 24.52 10.29 1.30
CA CYS A 112 24.90 11.70 1.41
C CYS A 112 25.29 12.13 2.83
N ALA A 113 24.86 11.41 3.88
CA ALA A 113 25.08 11.81 5.26
C ALA A 113 25.19 10.60 6.23
N PRO A 114 26.26 9.78 6.13
CA PRO A 114 26.37 8.51 6.84
C PRO A 114 26.39 8.65 8.38
N LEU A 115 26.90 9.76 8.91
CA LEU A 115 26.87 10.03 10.36
C LEU A 115 25.43 10.26 10.84
N THR A 116 24.65 11.05 10.09
CA THR A 116 23.22 11.28 10.35
C THR A 116 22.41 10.01 10.18
N TYR A 117 22.73 9.20 9.16
CA TYR A 117 22.08 7.91 8.91
C TYR A 117 22.18 6.97 10.10
N LYS A 118 23.37 6.81 10.70
CA LYS A 118 23.56 5.95 11.88
C LYS A 118 22.69 6.37 13.07
N ARG A 119 22.44 7.68 13.22
CA ARG A 119 21.59 8.23 14.29
C ARG A 119 20.10 8.06 14.01
N LEU A 120 19.65 8.34 12.78
CA LEU A 120 18.23 8.33 12.41
C LEU A 120 17.69 6.94 12.04
N PHE A 121 18.48 6.10 11.38
CA PHE A 121 18.06 4.81 10.84
C PHE A 121 18.73 3.62 11.54
N SER A 122 18.74 3.65 12.87
CA SER A 122 18.95 2.43 13.67
C SER A 122 17.73 1.50 13.55
N ILE A 123 17.89 0.20 13.81
CA ILE A 123 16.77 -0.76 13.72
C ILE A 123 15.59 -0.35 14.64
N GLY A 124 15.90 0.11 15.85
CA GLY A 124 14.90 0.54 16.83
C GLY A 124 14.20 1.83 16.42
N THR A 125 14.96 2.84 15.98
CA THR A 125 14.39 4.11 15.49
C THR A 125 13.54 3.89 14.25
N THR A 126 13.99 3.03 13.33
CA THR A 126 13.26 2.67 12.11
C THR A 126 11.93 2.01 12.43
N ARG A 127 11.90 1.09 13.41
CA ARG A 127 10.64 0.45 13.83
C ARG A 127 9.67 1.48 14.44
N LYS A 128 10.16 2.44 15.23
CA LYS A 128 9.33 3.54 15.76
C LYS A 128 8.80 4.42 14.64
N LEU A 129 9.64 4.74 13.65
CA LEU A 129 9.25 5.51 12.46
C LEU A 129 8.15 4.80 11.66
N ILE A 130 8.26 3.48 11.48
CA ILE A 130 7.23 2.66 10.83
C ILE A 130 5.90 2.79 11.55
N VAL A 131 5.88 2.55 12.87
CA VAL A 131 4.67 2.69 13.66
C VAL A 131 4.09 4.10 13.55
N ALA A 132 4.94 5.13 13.60
CA ALA A 132 4.51 6.52 13.51
C ALA A 132 3.82 6.85 12.18
N TYR A 133 4.40 6.47 11.03
CA TYR A 133 3.77 6.80 9.75
C TYR A 133 2.52 5.96 9.46
N TRP A 134 2.41 4.74 10.01
CA TRP A 134 1.18 3.95 9.95
C TRP A 134 0.04 4.63 10.71
N ILE A 135 0.32 5.06 11.94
CA ILE A 135 -0.65 5.80 12.76
C ILE A 135 -1.05 7.10 12.04
N LEU A 136 -0.08 7.84 11.51
CA LEU A 136 -0.34 9.06 10.77
C LEU A 136 -1.24 8.82 9.54
N GLY A 137 -0.97 7.78 8.75
CA GLY A 137 -1.78 7.42 7.59
C GLY A 137 -3.22 7.06 7.94
N ILE A 138 -3.42 6.29 9.01
CA ILE A 138 -4.75 5.90 9.49
C ILE A 138 -5.50 7.14 10.01
N ILE A 139 -4.88 7.95 10.85
CA ILE A 139 -5.50 9.15 11.43
C ILE A 139 -5.89 10.15 10.33
N HIS A 140 -4.99 10.41 9.39
CA HIS A 140 -5.23 11.39 8.33
C HIS A 140 -6.47 11.05 7.49
N ILE A 141 -6.58 9.80 7.02
CA ILE A 141 -7.73 9.40 6.19
C ILE A 141 -9.01 9.25 7.02
N THR A 142 -8.92 8.78 8.27
CA THR A 142 -10.12 8.66 9.12
C THR A 142 -10.69 10.01 9.55
N ILE A 143 -9.86 11.05 9.70
CA ILE A 143 -10.33 12.42 9.90
C ILE A 143 -10.98 12.94 8.61
N LEU A 144 -10.31 12.78 7.46
CA LEU A 144 -10.82 13.22 6.16
C LEU A 144 -12.17 12.57 5.83
N ALA A 145 -12.35 11.29 6.13
CA ALA A 145 -13.58 10.54 5.88
C ALA A 145 -14.77 10.97 6.75
N LYS A 146 -14.53 11.77 7.81
CA LYS A 146 -15.58 12.30 8.71
C LYS A 146 -15.97 13.75 8.43
N ILE A 147 -15.23 14.44 7.57
CA ILE A 147 -15.50 15.82 7.13
C ILE A 147 -16.39 15.75 5.89
#